data_AF-A0A8X6VQK4-F1
#
_entry.id   AF-A0A8X6VQK4-F1
#
_cell.length_a   1.000
_cell.length_b   1.000
_cell.length_c   1.000
_cell.angle_alpha   90.00
_cell.angle_beta   90.00
_cell.angle_gamma   90.00
#
_symmetry.space_group_name_H-M   'P 1'
#
loop_
_entity.id
_entity.type
_entity.pdbx_description
1 polymer ?
#
loop_
_entity_poly.entity_id
_entity_poly.type
_entity_poly.pdbx_seq_one_letter_code
_entity_poly.pdbx_strand_id
1 'polypeptide(L)'
;MIPKGVHHSGAERVNPEFRVGSNFRIIPEQYFSGVENVVEFLENIDNLTYYEIPAQLACAYLKGYLTVRALDWFEVLGYRVVEDKAMDYAHLKQALSEKFPVVRNRSELETRFYSSSQKQNQNPSDFVYDLLKIHKILKLKMTEQKLIDHIIRRLEHQILDYVEVKHPQTTSNLLQIIDKYEERFLNRKIGGSSWES
;
A
#
# COMPACT_ATOMS: atom_id res chain seq x y z
N MET A 1 18.85 27.61 9.50
CA MET A 1 19.58 26.57 10.26
C MET A 1 18.58 25.48 10.63
N ILE A 2 18.69 24.32 9.98
CA ILE A 2 17.81 23.16 10.21
C ILE A 2 18.59 22.20 11.12
N PRO A 3 18.05 21.74 12.27
CA PRO A 3 18.78 20.80 13.11
C PRO A 3 18.93 19.46 12.39
N LYS A 4 20.17 18.99 12.38
CA LYS A 4 20.62 17.72 11.81
C LYS A 4 19.98 16.53 12.53
N GLY A 5 19.86 15.44 11.77
CA GLY A 5 19.16 14.20 12.12
C GLY A 5 19.47 13.64 13.50
N VAL A 6 18.40 13.25 14.17
CA VAL A 6 18.45 12.33 15.31
C VAL A 6 18.61 10.94 14.74
N HIS A 7 19.85 10.45 14.74
CA HIS A 7 20.14 9.03 14.62
C HIS A 7 19.38 8.30 15.74
N HIS A 8 18.42 7.44 15.37
CA HIS A 8 17.82 6.51 16.31
C HIS A 8 18.85 5.43 16.61
N SER A 9 19.60 5.65 17.70
CA SER A 9 20.48 4.66 18.30
C SER A 9 19.69 3.40 18.63
N GLY A 10 20.30 2.25 18.34
CA GLY A 10 19.81 0.93 18.73
C GLY A 10 19.80 0.77 20.24
N ALA A 11 18.80 1.34 20.89
CA ALA A 11 18.37 0.87 22.19
C ALA A 11 17.75 -0.51 21.98
N GLU A 12 18.37 -1.55 22.55
CA GLU A 12 17.69 -2.80 22.88
C GLU A 12 16.40 -2.42 23.62
N ARG A 13 15.27 -2.44 22.90
CA ARG A 13 13.98 -2.15 23.51
C ARG A 13 13.65 -3.36 24.37
N VAL A 14 13.76 -3.15 25.68
CA VAL A 14 13.22 -4.08 26.67
C VAL A 14 11.73 -4.20 26.39
N ASN A 15 11.30 -5.39 25.97
CA ASN A 15 9.89 -5.69 25.76
C ASN A 15 9.09 -5.25 26.99
N PRO A 16 7.94 -4.57 26.83
CA PRO A 16 7.07 -4.37 27.97
C PRO A 16 6.63 -5.75 28.46
N GLU A 17 7.20 -6.18 29.58
CA GLU A 17 6.77 -7.37 30.28
C GLU A 17 5.43 -7.05 30.91
N PHE A 18 4.38 -7.54 30.26
CA PHE A 18 3.07 -7.36 30.80
C PHE A 18 2.70 -8.61 31.59
N ARG A 19 2.50 -8.40 32.89
CA ARG A 19 2.10 -9.44 33.84
C ARG A 19 0.59 -9.38 34.03
N VAL A 20 -0.09 -10.50 33.83
CA VAL A 20 -1.49 -10.67 34.24
C VAL A 20 -1.47 -11.45 35.56
N GLY A 21 -1.77 -10.77 36.67
CA GLY A 21 -1.63 -11.35 38.01
C GLY A 21 -0.17 -11.64 38.39
N SER A 22 0.05 -12.55 39.35
CA SER A 22 1.38 -12.88 39.88
C SER A 22 2.22 -13.80 39.00
N ASN A 23 1.62 -14.53 38.04
CA ASN A 23 2.27 -15.71 37.44
C ASN A 23 2.22 -15.82 35.89
N PHE A 24 1.56 -14.93 35.15
CA PHE A 24 1.44 -15.07 33.69
C PHE A 24 2.16 -13.96 32.93
N ARG A 25 3.08 -14.38 32.05
CA ARG A 25 3.84 -13.52 31.13
C ARG A 25 3.24 -13.69 29.73
N ILE A 26 2.76 -12.61 29.14
CA ILE A 26 2.28 -12.60 27.76
C ILE A 26 3.41 -12.09 26.87
N ILE A 27 3.93 -12.97 26.01
CA ILE A 27 4.90 -12.61 24.95
C ILE A 27 4.27 -13.08 23.64
N PRO A 28 3.83 -12.20 22.75
CA PRO A 28 3.41 -12.61 21.43
C PRO A 28 4.60 -13.10 20.64
N GLU A 29 4.32 -14.08 19.80
CA GLU A 29 5.27 -14.65 18.86
C GLU A 29 5.52 -13.71 17.66
N GLN A 30 4.72 -12.65 17.50
CA GLN A 30 4.72 -11.79 16.32
C GLN A 30 4.59 -10.29 16.65
N TYR A 31 5.40 -9.49 15.97
CA TYR A 31 5.34 -8.03 15.96
C TYR A 31 4.70 -7.54 14.65
N PHE A 32 4.14 -6.34 14.67
CA PHE A 32 3.56 -5.71 13.49
C PHE A 32 4.36 -4.48 13.08
N SER A 33 5.02 -4.54 11.93
CA SER A 33 5.76 -3.42 11.34
C SER A 33 4.89 -2.56 10.41
N GLY A 34 3.73 -3.10 9.99
CA GLY A 34 2.82 -2.48 9.03
C GLY A 34 2.91 -3.08 7.62
N VAL A 35 3.61 -4.20 7.47
CA VAL A 35 3.75 -4.94 6.20
C VAL A 35 3.07 -6.31 6.28
N GLU A 36 3.02 -6.88 7.48
CA GLU A 36 2.42 -8.17 7.79
C GLU A 36 0.89 -8.12 7.62
N ASN A 37 0.26 -9.28 7.70
CA ASN A 37 -1.19 -9.37 7.68
C ASN A 37 -1.76 -8.82 9.00
N VAL A 38 -2.35 -7.61 8.95
CA VAL A 38 -2.94 -6.97 10.14
C VAL A 38 -4.06 -7.81 10.77
N VAL A 39 -4.80 -8.60 10.00
CA VAL A 39 -5.90 -9.43 10.53
C VAL A 39 -5.34 -10.57 11.35
N GLU A 40 -4.37 -11.31 10.81
CA GLU A 40 -3.70 -12.41 11.51
C GLU A 40 -2.96 -11.91 12.75
N PHE A 41 -2.29 -10.76 12.66
CA PHE A 41 -1.68 -10.11 13.82
C PHE A 41 -2.71 -9.79 14.90
N LEU A 42 -3.84 -9.17 14.54
CA LEU A 42 -4.89 -8.81 15.51
C LEU A 42 -5.55 -10.05 16.13
N GLU A 43 -5.80 -11.11 15.35
CA GLU A 43 -6.29 -12.40 15.85
C GLU A 43 -5.31 -13.02 16.86
N ASN A 44 -4.00 -12.94 16.59
CA ASN A 44 -2.98 -13.41 17.53
C ASN A 44 -2.98 -12.61 18.83
N ILE A 45 -3.15 -11.28 18.77
CA ILE A 45 -3.27 -10.46 19.99
C ILE A 45 -4.57 -10.79 20.73
N ASP A 46 -5.70 -10.93 20.04
CA ASP A 46 -6.99 -11.29 20.64
C ASP A 46 -6.90 -12.64 21.37
N ASN A 47 -6.19 -13.61 20.79
CA ASN A 47 -5.93 -14.92 21.40
C ASN A 47 -5.03 -14.84 22.65
N LEU A 48 -4.23 -13.79 22.82
CA LEU A 48 -3.48 -13.55 24.05
C LEU A 48 -4.34 -12.89 25.13
N THR A 49 -5.42 -12.23 24.73
CA THR A 49 -6.40 -11.60 25.63
C THR A 49 -7.54 -12.52 26.08
N TYR A 50 -7.33 -13.85 26.07
CA TYR A 50 -8.30 -14.84 26.59
C TYR A 50 -8.67 -14.64 28.08
N TYR A 51 -7.87 -13.87 28.81
CA TYR A 51 -8.20 -13.37 30.14
C TYR A 51 -8.94 -12.04 29.98
N GLU A 52 -10.01 -11.77 30.74
CA GLU A 52 -10.76 -10.50 30.74
C GLU A 52 -9.85 -9.29 31.05
N ILE A 53 -9.03 -8.87 30.10
CA ILE A 53 -8.06 -7.80 30.24
C ILE A 53 -8.83 -6.49 30.05
N PRO A 54 -8.70 -5.53 30.99
CA PRO A 54 -9.30 -4.22 30.82
C PRO A 54 -8.86 -3.57 29.49
N ALA A 55 -9.80 -2.94 28.77
CA ALA A 55 -9.55 -2.38 27.43
C ALA A 55 -8.33 -1.43 27.38
N GLN A 56 -8.10 -0.67 28.44
CA GLN A 56 -6.94 0.22 28.60
C GLN A 56 -5.61 -0.55 28.55
N LEU A 57 -5.56 -1.71 29.20
CA LEU A 57 -4.37 -2.55 29.20
C LEU A 57 -4.22 -3.24 27.83
N ALA A 58 -5.32 -3.70 27.20
CA ALA A 58 -5.31 -4.25 25.84
C ALA A 58 -4.77 -3.26 24.78
N CYS A 59 -5.09 -1.97 24.90
CA CYS A 59 -4.49 -0.92 24.07
C CYS A 59 -2.98 -0.77 24.31
N ALA A 60 -2.54 -0.81 25.57
CA ALA A 60 -1.12 -0.73 25.91
C ALA A 60 -0.35 -1.96 25.39
N TYR A 61 -0.94 -3.16 25.49
CA TYR A 61 -0.41 -4.38 24.88
C TYR A 61 -0.23 -4.21 23.38
N LEU A 62 -1.31 -3.86 22.67
CA LEU A 62 -1.28 -3.72 21.22
C LEU A 62 -0.20 -2.74 20.76
N LYS A 63 -0.10 -1.58 21.43
CA LYS A 63 0.97 -0.60 21.18
C LYS A 63 2.37 -1.21 21.35
N GLY A 64 2.58 -1.99 22.41
CA GLY A 64 3.87 -2.64 22.70
C GLY A 64 4.38 -3.55 21.59
N TYR A 65 3.49 -4.04 20.73
CA TYR A 65 3.82 -4.94 19.62
C TYR A 65 3.85 -4.27 18.25
N LEU A 66 3.56 -2.97 18.19
CA LEU A 66 3.79 -2.17 16.99
C LEU A 66 5.26 -1.81 16.86
N THR A 67 5.78 -1.90 15.64
CA THR A 67 7.16 -1.55 15.30
C THR A 67 7.20 -0.72 14.03
N VAL A 68 8.34 -0.06 13.78
CA VAL A 68 8.63 0.67 12.54
C VAL A 68 7.44 1.56 12.13
N ARG A 69 6.86 1.33 10.95
CA ARG A 69 5.83 2.18 10.35
C ARG A 69 4.50 2.10 11.09
N ALA A 70 4.17 0.96 11.69
CA ALA A 70 2.97 0.80 12.51
C ALA A 70 3.09 1.61 13.81
N LEU A 71 4.26 1.60 14.44
CA LEU A 71 4.50 2.40 15.63
C LEU A 71 4.53 3.91 15.31
N ASP A 72 5.26 4.31 14.25
CA ASP A 72 5.31 5.71 13.83
C ASP A 72 3.90 6.27 13.56
N TRP A 73 3.05 5.47 12.90
CA TRP A 73 1.66 5.85 12.69
C TRP A 73 0.89 5.99 14.02
N PHE A 74 1.08 5.04 14.94
CA PHE A 74 0.41 5.06 16.23
C PHE A 74 0.79 6.30 17.04
N GLU A 75 2.08 6.63 17.13
CA GLU A 75 2.57 7.77 17.90
C GLU A 75 2.10 9.12 17.35
N VAL A 76 1.95 9.24 16.02
CA VAL A 76 1.57 10.51 15.37
C VAL A 76 0.06 10.67 15.26
N LEU A 77 -0.67 9.60 14.95
CA LEU A 77 -2.10 9.65 14.59
C LEU A 77 -2.96 8.68 15.39
N GLY A 78 -2.45 7.46 15.66
CA GLY A 78 -3.22 6.43 16.36
C GLY A 78 -3.54 6.80 17.81
N TYR A 79 -2.66 7.54 18.49
CA TYR A 79 -2.86 7.96 19.88
C TYR A 79 -4.10 8.85 20.05
N ARG A 80 -4.42 9.70 19.06
CA ARG A 80 -5.64 10.53 19.06
C ARG A 80 -6.92 9.70 18.99
N VAL A 81 -6.87 8.57 18.29
CA VAL A 81 -8.00 7.62 18.23
C VAL A 81 -8.28 7.00 19.61
N VAL A 82 -7.24 6.87 20.44
CA VAL A 82 -7.31 6.29 21.79
C VAL A 82 -7.77 7.34 22.83
N GLU A 83 -7.33 8.59 22.71
CA GLU A 83 -7.73 9.69 23.60
C GLU A 83 -9.16 10.17 23.36
N ASP A 84 -9.58 10.36 22.10
CA ASP A 84 -10.87 10.99 21.77
C ASP A 84 -12.10 10.11 22.04
N LYS A 85 -11.92 8.79 22.10
CA LYS A 85 -13.03 7.81 22.18
C LYS A 85 -13.13 7.04 23.49
N ALA A 86 -12.42 7.47 24.54
CA ALA A 86 -12.33 6.74 25.81
C ALA A 86 -11.86 5.28 25.62
N MET A 87 -10.58 5.07 25.29
CA MET A 87 -9.87 3.79 25.45
C MET A 87 -10.67 2.54 25.02
N ASP A 88 -11.15 2.48 23.78
CA ASP A 88 -11.78 1.28 23.26
C ASP A 88 -10.84 0.53 22.31
N TYR A 89 -10.38 -0.62 22.77
CA TYR A 89 -9.53 -1.55 22.03
C TYR A 89 -10.12 -1.90 20.66
N ALA A 90 -11.44 -2.03 20.54
CA ALA A 90 -12.10 -2.32 19.27
C ALA A 90 -11.88 -1.22 18.22
N HIS A 91 -11.91 0.05 18.63
CA HIS A 91 -11.66 1.19 17.75
C HIS A 91 -10.22 1.25 17.27
N LEU A 92 -9.25 0.90 18.13
CA LEU A 92 -7.85 0.85 17.75
C LEU A 92 -7.59 -0.27 16.74
N LYS A 93 -8.19 -1.45 16.93
CA LYS A 93 -8.14 -2.56 15.96
C LYS A 93 -8.68 -2.13 14.60
N GLN A 94 -9.85 -1.50 14.58
CA GLN A 94 -10.45 -0.98 13.34
C GLN A 94 -9.52 0.03 12.64
N ALA A 95 -8.98 1.00 13.39
CA ALA A 95 -8.07 2.00 12.84
C ALA A 95 -6.79 1.38 12.25
N LEU A 96 -6.24 0.35 12.90
CA LEU A 96 -5.11 -0.42 12.37
C LEU A 96 -5.48 -1.14 11.07
N SER A 97 -6.62 -1.83 11.02
CA SER A 97 -7.07 -2.53 9.82
C SER A 97 -7.32 -1.59 8.64
N GLU A 98 -7.90 -0.41 8.88
CA GLU A 98 -8.12 0.61 7.86
C GLU A 98 -6.80 1.22 7.36
N LYS A 99 -5.86 1.44 8.29
CA LYS A 99 -4.57 2.04 7.97
C LYS A 99 -3.65 1.09 7.22
N PHE A 100 -3.64 -0.18 7.61
CA PHE A 100 -2.78 -1.24 7.09
C PHE A 100 -3.63 -2.36 6.47
N PRO A 101 -4.38 -2.08 5.39
CA PRO A 101 -5.28 -3.07 4.82
C PRO A 101 -4.48 -4.28 4.32
N VAL A 102 -5.04 -5.47 4.53
CA VAL A 102 -4.51 -6.71 3.97
C VAL A 102 -4.58 -6.63 2.45
N VAL A 103 -3.43 -6.50 1.81
CA VAL A 103 -3.31 -6.67 0.36
C VAL A 103 -2.84 -8.09 0.09
N ARG A 104 -3.77 -8.95 -0.31
CA ARG A 104 -3.41 -10.31 -0.76
C ARG A 104 -2.41 -10.23 -1.91
N ASN A 105 -1.40 -11.10 -1.89
CA ASN A 105 -0.33 -11.16 -2.88
C ASN A 105 0.40 -9.81 -3.08
N ARG A 106 0.58 -9.02 -2.00
CA ARG A 106 1.24 -7.71 -2.07
C ARG A 106 2.57 -7.77 -2.83
N SER A 107 3.43 -8.74 -2.50
CA SER A 107 4.73 -8.91 -3.16
C SER A 107 4.59 -9.16 -4.66
N GLU A 108 3.65 -10.02 -5.07
CA GLU A 108 3.36 -10.29 -6.48
C GLU A 108 2.85 -9.03 -7.20
N LEU A 109 1.97 -8.26 -6.55
CA LEU A 109 1.44 -7.00 -7.08
C LEU A 109 2.54 -5.93 -7.18
N GLU A 110 3.44 -5.84 -6.20
CA GLU A 110 4.59 -4.94 -6.25
C GLU A 110 5.55 -5.34 -7.38
N THR A 111 5.89 -6.63 -7.51
CA THR A 111 6.68 -7.14 -8.63
C THR A 111 6.02 -6.82 -9.97
N ARG A 112 4.72 -7.08 -10.10
CA ARG A 112 3.98 -6.75 -11.32
C ARG A 112 4.03 -5.24 -11.60
N PHE A 113 3.80 -4.39 -10.60
CA PHE A 113 3.84 -2.94 -10.76
C PHE A 113 5.21 -2.42 -11.19
N TYR A 114 6.29 -2.90 -10.57
CA TYR A 114 7.65 -2.38 -10.79
C TYR A 114 8.37 -3.05 -11.97
N SER A 115 8.05 -4.29 -12.31
CA SER A 115 8.83 -5.08 -13.26
C SER A 115 8.11 -5.42 -14.57
N SER A 116 6.79 -5.24 -14.68
CA SER A 116 6.10 -5.56 -15.94
C SER A 116 6.28 -4.46 -16.99
N SER A 117 6.55 -4.87 -18.23
CA SER A 117 6.40 -4.03 -19.42
C SER A 117 5.21 -4.52 -20.25
N GLN A 118 4.59 -3.62 -21.01
CA GLN A 118 3.53 -3.96 -21.95
C GLN A 118 4.05 -4.98 -22.96
N LYS A 119 3.29 -6.07 -23.15
CA LYS A 119 3.62 -7.09 -24.16
C LYS A 119 3.14 -6.61 -25.55
N GLN A 120 3.83 -7.05 -26.60
CA GLN A 120 3.60 -6.64 -28.00
C GLN A 120 2.16 -6.81 -28.53
N ASN A 121 1.36 -7.71 -27.95
CA ASN A 121 -0.03 -7.95 -28.33
C ASN A 121 -1.03 -7.56 -27.22
N GLN A 122 -0.55 -6.94 -26.15
CA GLN A 122 -1.40 -6.50 -25.05
C GLN A 122 -2.00 -5.15 -25.41
N ASN A 123 -3.31 -5.03 -25.23
CA ASN A 123 -4.01 -3.77 -25.37
C ASN A 123 -3.38 -2.72 -24.42
N PRO A 124 -2.91 -1.56 -24.95
CA PRO A 124 -2.27 -0.54 -24.13
C PRO A 124 -3.18 0.01 -23.02
N SER A 125 -4.46 0.23 -23.31
CA SER A 125 -5.43 0.71 -22.29
C SER A 125 -5.53 -0.27 -21.13
N ASP A 126 -5.70 -1.56 -21.41
CA ASP A 126 -5.75 -2.62 -20.39
C ASP A 126 -4.49 -2.65 -19.53
N PHE A 127 -3.31 -2.53 -20.15
CA PHE A 127 -2.04 -2.47 -19.44
C PHE A 127 -1.97 -1.29 -18.47
N VAL A 128 -2.37 -0.10 -18.91
CA VAL A 128 -2.37 1.10 -18.07
C VAL A 128 -3.40 1.00 -16.95
N TYR A 129 -4.61 0.53 -17.24
CA TYR A 129 -5.64 0.30 -16.22
C TYR A 129 -5.17 -0.67 -15.14
N ASP A 130 -4.50 -1.76 -15.53
CA ASP A 130 -3.94 -2.72 -14.58
C ASP A 130 -2.93 -2.08 -13.65
N LEU A 131 -1.98 -1.29 -14.16
CA LEU A 131 -0.99 -0.60 -13.33
C LEU A 131 -1.62 0.44 -12.40
N LEU A 132 -2.60 1.22 -12.89
CA LEU A 132 -3.35 2.18 -12.06
C LEU A 132 -4.13 1.48 -10.94
N LYS A 133 -4.77 0.35 -11.25
CA LYS A 133 -5.49 -0.48 -10.28
C LYS A 133 -4.53 -1.02 -9.22
N ILE A 134 -3.39 -1.56 -9.62
CA ILE A 134 -2.37 -2.06 -8.69
C ILE A 134 -1.84 -0.94 -7.80
N HIS A 135 -1.52 0.22 -8.35
CA HIS A 135 -1.09 1.39 -7.59
C HIS A 135 -2.10 1.78 -6.50
N LYS A 136 -3.39 1.79 -6.85
CA LYS A 136 -4.49 2.09 -5.91
C LYS A 136 -4.61 1.03 -4.82
N ILE A 137 -4.54 -0.27 -5.17
CA ILE A 137 -4.59 -1.39 -4.22
C ILE A 137 -3.43 -1.32 -3.24
N LEU A 138 -2.21 -1.08 -3.74
CA LEU A 138 -1.00 -1.02 -2.92
C LEU A 138 -0.87 0.24 -2.08
N LYS A 139 -1.74 1.25 -2.30
CA LYS A 139 -1.69 2.60 -1.70
C LYS A 139 -0.28 3.20 -1.77
N LEU A 140 0.37 3.06 -2.93
CA LEU A 140 1.75 3.54 -3.11
C LEU A 140 1.80 5.06 -2.95
N LYS A 141 2.84 5.54 -2.25
CA LYS A 141 3.07 6.98 -2.09
C LYS A 141 3.83 7.50 -3.30
N MET A 142 3.10 7.92 -4.33
CA MET A 142 3.67 8.47 -5.55
C MET A 142 2.83 9.65 -6.03
N THR A 143 3.49 10.71 -6.52
CA THR A 143 2.80 11.83 -7.16
C THR A 143 2.23 11.37 -8.49
N GLU A 144 1.17 12.01 -8.97
CA GLU A 144 0.53 11.62 -10.23
C GLU A 144 1.52 11.64 -11.41
N GLN A 145 2.39 12.67 -11.48
CA GLN A 145 3.42 12.74 -12.52
C GLN A 145 4.40 11.57 -12.45
N LYS A 146 4.88 11.19 -11.26
CA LYS A 146 5.79 10.05 -11.11
C LYS A 146 5.13 8.73 -11.52
N LEU A 147 3.83 8.59 -11.25
CA LEU A 147 3.05 7.43 -11.67
C LEU A 147 2.91 7.38 -13.20
N ILE A 148 2.62 8.52 -13.83
CA ILE A 148 2.56 8.66 -15.29
C ILE A 148 3.91 8.29 -15.91
N ASP A 149 5.01 8.90 -15.45
CA ASP A 149 6.35 8.61 -15.95
C ASP A 149 6.72 7.13 -15.79
N HIS A 150 6.32 6.53 -14.66
CA HIS A 150 6.52 5.10 -14.39
C HIS A 150 5.77 4.20 -15.39
N ILE A 151 4.53 4.54 -15.70
CA ILE A 151 3.69 3.79 -16.65
C ILE A 151 4.24 3.96 -18.08
N ILE A 152 4.54 5.20 -18.50
CA ILE A 152 5.02 5.51 -19.86
C ILE A 152 6.25 4.69 -20.20
N ARG A 153 7.26 4.65 -19.32
CA ARG A 153 8.52 3.91 -19.55
C ARG A 153 8.34 2.39 -19.73
N ARG A 154 7.16 1.87 -19.43
CA ARG A 154 6.82 0.45 -19.53
C ARG A 154 5.88 0.14 -20.68
N LEU A 155 5.44 1.16 -21.41
CA LEU A 155 4.67 0.96 -22.63
C LEU A 155 5.55 0.38 -23.74
N GLU A 156 4.92 -0.27 -24.71
CA GLU A 156 5.59 -0.72 -25.92
C GLU A 156 6.10 0.48 -26.73
N HIS A 157 7.26 0.32 -27.39
CA HIS A 157 7.91 1.38 -28.16
C HIS A 157 6.97 2.10 -29.15
N GLN A 158 6.06 1.38 -29.80
CA GLN A 158 5.16 1.97 -30.81
C GLN A 158 4.20 3.01 -30.23
N ILE A 159 3.72 2.80 -29.01
CA ILE A 159 2.84 3.75 -28.33
C ILE A 159 3.65 4.77 -27.50
N LEU A 160 4.83 4.38 -27.00
CA LEU A 160 5.72 5.23 -26.23
C LEU A 160 5.99 6.56 -26.96
N ASP A 161 6.43 6.48 -28.22
CA ASP A 161 6.74 7.66 -29.04
C ASP A 161 5.53 8.59 -29.19
N TYR A 162 4.33 8.00 -29.34
CA TYR A 162 3.09 8.76 -29.46
C TYR A 162 2.72 9.49 -28.16
N VAL A 163 2.86 8.81 -27.02
CA VAL A 163 2.50 9.34 -25.70
C VAL A 163 3.51 10.38 -25.24
N GLU A 164 4.81 10.16 -25.48
CA GLU A 164 5.87 11.10 -25.09
C GLU A 164 5.66 12.46 -25.75
N VAL A 165 5.37 12.50 -27.05
CA VAL A 165 5.08 13.76 -27.78
C VAL A 165 3.87 14.51 -27.21
N LYS A 166 2.91 13.80 -26.62
CA LYS A 166 1.68 14.40 -26.06
C LYS A 166 1.83 14.86 -24.62
N HIS A 167 2.87 14.42 -23.91
CA HIS A 167 3.22 14.86 -22.56
C HIS A 167 2.03 14.89 -21.57
N PRO A 168 1.38 13.75 -21.27
CA PRO A 168 0.25 13.71 -20.34
C PRO A 168 0.64 14.24 -18.95
N GLN A 169 -0.23 15.09 -18.40
CA GLN A 169 -0.06 15.70 -17.06
C GLN A 169 -0.93 15.03 -15.98
N THR A 170 -1.94 14.27 -16.41
CA THR A 170 -2.86 13.54 -15.51
C THR A 170 -3.08 12.14 -16.04
N THR A 171 -3.45 11.21 -15.15
CA THR A 171 -3.80 9.83 -15.49
C THR A 171 -5.00 9.76 -16.43
N SER A 172 -5.95 10.69 -16.30
CA SER A 172 -7.09 10.83 -17.23
C SER A 172 -6.63 11.26 -18.63
N ASN A 173 -5.71 12.23 -18.73
CA ASN A 173 -5.16 12.65 -20.01
C ASN A 173 -4.35 11.51 -20.67
N LEU A 174 -3.55 10.78 -19.88
CA LEU A 174 -2.83 9.59 -20.36
C LEU A 174 -3.78 8.58 -21.00
N LEU A 175 -4.88 8.22 -20.32
CA LEU A 175 -5.88 7.30 -20.87
C LEU A 175 -6.50 7.82 -22.18
N GLN A 176 -6.89 9.10 -22.23
CA GLN A 176 -7.44 9.69 -23.46
C GLN A 176 -6.45 9.69 -24.64
N ILE A 177 -5.16 9.87 -24.37
CA ILE A 177 -4.12 9.78 -25.41
C ILE A 177 -4.02 8.35 -25.91
N ILE A 178 -4.07 7.37 -25.02
CA ILE A 178 -4.02 5.95 -25.37
C ILE A 178 -5.25 5.55 -26.18
N ASP A 179 -6.45 5.93 -25.76
CA ASP A 179 -7.69 5.66 -26.50
C ASP A 179 -7.60 6.21 -27.94
N LYS A 180 -7.10 7.45 -28.10
CA LYS A 180 -6.88 8.06 -29.43
C LYS A 180 -5.83 7.34 -30.27
N TYR A 181 -4.81 6.77 -29.64
CA TYR A 181 -3.83 5.94 -30.33
C TYR A 181 -4.48 4.66 -30.86
N GLU A 182 -5.26 3.99 -30.02
CA GLU A 182 -5.97 2.75 -30.36
C GLU A 182 -6.98 2.96 -31.49
N GLU A 183 -7.78 4.04 -31.45
CA GLU A 183 -8.70 4.41 -32.53
C GLU A 183 -7.98 4.58 -33.87
N ARG A 184 -6.83 5.28 -33.87
CA ARG A 184 -6.04 5.50 -35.09
C ARG A 184 -5.43 4.21 -35.62
N PHE A 185 -4.99 3.32 -34.74
CA PHE A 185 -4.40 2.04 -35.12
C PHE A 185 -5.45 1.07 -35.67
N LEU A 186 -6.64 1.02 -35.07
CA LEU A 186 -7.79 0.26 -35.55
C LEU A 186 -8.24 0.76 -36.93
N ASN A 187 -8.35 2.07 -37.12
CA ASN A 187 -8.73 2.67 -38.40
C ASN A 187 -7.69 2.38 -39.51
N ARG A 188 -6.40 2.27 -39.18
CA ARG A 188 -5.36 1.86 -40.15
C ARG A 188 -5.43 0.37 -40.51
N LYS A 189 -5.77 -0.51 -39.57
CA LYS A 189 -5.98 -1.95 -39.85
C LYS A 189 -7.20 -2.19 -40.74
N ILE A 190 -8.28 -1.44 -40.55
CA ILE A 190 -9.53 -1.61 -41.33
C ILE A 190 -9.42 -0.92 -42.70
N GLY A 191 -8.77 0.25 -42.78
CA GLY A 191 -8.58 0.99 -44.04
C GLY A 191 -7.56 0.37 -45.00
N GLY A 192 -6.76 -0.59 -44.56
CA GLY A 192 -5.76 -1.28 -45.39
C GLY A 192 -6.29 -2.47 -46.20
N SER A 193 -7.57 -2.82 -46.08
CA SER A 193 -8.13 -4.06 -46.67
C SER A 193 -9.08 -3.83 -47.85
N SER A 194 -9.07 -2.64 -48.48
CA SER A 194 -10.07 -2.26 -49.50
C SER A 194 -9.48 -1.76 -50.83
N TRP A 195 -8.39 -2.37 -51.32
CA TRP A 195 -7.90 -2.19 -52.70
C TRP A 195 -7.23 -3.45 -53.25
N GLU A 196 -7.88 -4.60 -53.15
CA GLU A 196 -7.56 -5.77 -53.98
C GLU A 196 -8.87 -6.48 -54.36
N SER A 197 -9.54 -6.00 -55.40
CA SER A 197 -10.52 -6.72 -56.22
C SER A 197 -10.69 -5.99 -57.55
#